data_AF-A0A238KS14-F1
#
_entry.id   AF-A0A238KS14-F1
#
_cell.length_a   1.000
_cell.length_b   1.000
_cell.length_c   1.000
_cell.angle_alpha   90.00
_cell.angle_beta   90.00
_cell.angle_gamma   90.00
#
_symmetry.space_group_name_H-M   'P 1'
#
loop_
_entity.id
_entity.type
_entity.pdbx_description
1 polymer ?
#
loop_
_entity_poly.entity_id
_entity_poly.type
_entity_poly.pdbx_seq_one_letter_code
_entity_poly.pdbx_strand_id
1 'polypeptide(L)'
;MVPLVFPLFSPPVLVLLTAIGYVVATVGMKAAASGFHVAGVCIALTGFTLAFAAEVALMRVTHLSVLYIAILAVETVLVLAFAASIGEGFDLRQGVGAALVLAGLVVVAT
;
A
#
# COMPACT_ATOMS: atom_id res chain seq x y z
N MET A 1 4.09 29.74 7.31
CA MET A 1 5.05 28.70 6.87
C MET A 1 5.12 27.66 7.97
N VAL A 2 4.37 26.57 7.85
CA VAL A 2 4.28 25.55 8.92
C VAL A 2 5.53 24.66 8.82
N PRO A 3 6.34 24.52 9.88
CA PRO A 3 7.47 23.60 9.88
C PRO A 3 6.92 22.20 10.17
N LEU A 4 6.23 21.59 9.21
CA LEU A 4 5.55 20.31 9.44
C LEU A 4 6.49 19.16 9.07
N VAL A 5 7.21 18.69 10.10
CA VAL A 5 7.78 17.35 10.26
C VAL A 5 8.83 16.99 9.20
N PHE A 6 10.09 17.33 9.48
CA PHE A 6 11.24 16.54 9.02
C PHE A 6 11.13 15.14 9.65
N PRO A 7 11.54 14.07 8.97
CA PRO A 7 10.84 12.82 9.13
C PRO A 7 11.26 12.12 10.43
N LEU A 8 10.29 11.83 11.30
CA LEU A 8 10.45 10.87 12.40
C LEU A 8 10.78 9.45 11.89
N PHE A 9 10.58 9.18 10.59
CA PHE A 9 10.63 7.86 9.99
C PHE A 9 11.55 7.82 8.77
N SER A 10 12.30 6.73 8.59
CA SER A 10 13.13 6.55 7.41
C SER A 10 12.29 6.32 6.14
N PRO A 11 12.82 6.58 4.93
CA PRO A 11 12.06 6.37 3.69
C PRO A 11 11.46 4.96 3.53
N PRO A 12 12.16 3.86 3.88
CA PRO A 12 11.56 2.52 3.85
C PRO A 12 10.36 2.36 4.80
N VAL A 13 10.41 3.00 5.98
CA VAL A 13 9.30 2.99 6.94
C VAL A 13 8.11 3.77 6.37
N LEU A 14 8.36 4.89 5.71
CA LEU A 14 7.31 5.66 5.03
C LEU A 14 6.68 4.85 3.87
N VAL A 15 7.46 4.13 3.06
CA VAL A 15 6.93 3.20 2.04
C VAL A 15 6.01 2.17 2.68
N LEU A 16 6.45 1.54 3.78
CA LEU A 16 5.65 0.53 4.47
C LEU A 16 4.36 1.13 5.05
N LEU A 17 4.43 2.31 5.66
CA LEU A 17 3.26 3.01 6.18
C LEU A 17 2.27 3.38 5.07
N THR A 18 2.77 3.88 3.93
CA THR A 18 1.94 4.18 2.77
C THR A 18 1.25 2.91 2.25
N ALA A 19 2.00 1.83 2.05
CA ALA A 19 1.46 0.56 1.59
C ALA A 19 0.44 -0.03 2.57
N ILE A 20 0.69 0.03 3.88
CA ILE A 20 -0.27 -0.39 4.91
C ILE A 20 -1.55 0.46 4.82
N GLY A 21 -1.43 1.78 4.65
CA GLY A 21 -2.60 2.65 4.46
C GLY A 21 -3.45 2.23 3.26
N TYR A 22 -2.82 1.95 2.13
CA TYR A 22 -3.51 1.45 0.94
C TYR A 22 -4.12 0.05 1.13
N VAL A 23 -3.45 -0.84 1.85
CA VAL A 23 -3.99 -2.17 2.21
C VAL A 23 -5.20 -2.03 3.11
N VAL A 24 -5.14 -1.20 4.16
CA VAL A 24 -6.28 -0.90 5.03
C VAL A 24 -7.43 -0.33 4.20
N ALA A 25 -7.11 0.56 3.25
CA ALA A 25 -8.12 1.11 2.35
C ALA A 25 -8.79 0.00 1.53
N THR A 26 -7.99 -0.92 0.98
CA THR A 26 -8.43 -2.08 0.21
C THR A 26 -9.30 -3.04 1.02
N VAL A 27 -8.93 -3.32 2.27
CA VAL A 27 -9.75 -4.12 3.19
C VAL A 27 -11.10 -3.44 3.44
N GLY A 28 -11.12 -2.13 3.66
CA GLY A 28 -12.34 -1.35 3.82
C GLY A 28 -13.24 -1.42 2.57
N MET A 29 -12.65 -1.25 1.38
CA MET A 29 -13.36 -1.39 0.10
C MET A 29 -13.94 -2.80 -0.06
N LYS A 30 -13.18 -3.85 0.29
CA LYS A 30 -13.67 -5.24 0.26
C LYS A 30 -14.83 -5.46 1.23
N ALA A 31 -14.74 -4.93 2.45
CA ALA A 31 -15.81 -5.01 3.44
C ALA A 31 -17.09 -4.29 2.95
N ALA A 32 -16.95 -3.09 2.38
CA ALA A 32 -18.07 -2.33 1.82
C ALA A 32 -18.73 -3.08 0.65
N ALA A 33 -17.94 -3.72 -0.20
CA ALA A 33 -18.44 -4.55 -1.30
C ALA A 33 -19.14 -5.84 -0.82
N SER A 34 -18.81 -6.31 0.38
CA SER A 34 -19.37 -7.54 0.98
C SER A 34 -20.61 -7.29 1.86
N GLY A 35 -21.17 -6.07 1.83
CA GLY A 35 -22.41 -5.71 2.54
C GLY A 35 -22.21 -4.86 3.81
N PHE A 36 -20.97 -4.68 4.29
CA PHE A 36 -20.67 -3.79 5.42
C PHE A 36 -20.43 -2.35 4.95
N HIS A 37 -21.42 -1.74 4.30
CA HIS A 37 -21.25 -0.49 3.57
C HIS A 37 -20.66 0.65 4.41
N VAL A 38 -21.29 1.01 5.54
CA VAL A 38 -20.85 2.16 6.37
C VAL A 38 -19.48 1.90 6.99
N ALA A 39 -19.31 0.76 7.66
CA ALA A 39 -18.05 0.42 8.32
C ALA A 39 -16.90 0.29 7.32
N GLY A 40 -17.13 -0.37 6.18
CA GLY A 40 -16.15 -0.54 5.11
C GLY A 40 -15.70 0.79 4.51
N VAL A 41 -16.63 1.72 4.26
CA VAL A 41 -16.28 3.07 3.77
C VAL A 41 -15.47 3.85 4.81
N CYS A 42 -15.83 3.78 6.09
CA CYS A 42 -15.06 4.46 7.16
C CYS A 42 -13.62 3.93 7.26
N ILE A 43 -13.44 2.60 7.19
CA ILE A 43 -12.12 1.97 7.17
C ILE A 43 -11.35 2.41 5.91
N ALA A 44 -12.02 2.42 4.74
CA ALA A 44 -11.42 2.80 3.48
C ALA A 44 -10.84 4.22 3.52
N LEU A 45 -11.66 5.18 3.99
CA LEU A 45 -11.26 6.58 4.11
C LEU A 45 -10.12 6.80 5.10
N THR A 46 -10.11 6.04 6.21
CA THR A 46 -9.04 6.09 7.20
C THR A 46 -7.73 5.58 6.60
N GLY A 47 -7.77 4.45 5.89
CA GLY A 47 -6.62 3.91 5.17
C GLY A 47 -6.06 4.88 4.12
N PHE A 48 -6.93 5.45 3.28
CA PHE A 48 -6.52 6.44 2.28
C PHE A 48 -5.90 7.70 2.91
N THR A 49 -6.48 8.21 4.00
CA THR A 49 -5.93 9.39 4.68
C THR A 49 -4.54 9.12 5.24
N LEU A 50 -4.33 7.93 5.81
CA LEU A 50 -3.02 7.50 6.32
C LEU A 50 -2.01 7.33 5.17
N ALA A 51 -2.39 6.64 4.10
CA ALA A 51 -1.54 6.44 2.92
C ALA A 51 -1.13 7.78 2.32
N PHE A 52 -2.10 8.67 2.10
CA PHE A 52 -1.88 10.00 1.54
C PHE A 52 -0.91 10.83 2.38
N ALA A 53 -1.10 10.86 3.71
CA ALA A 53 -0.21 11.61 4.60
C ALA A 53 1.24 11.08 4.56
N ALA A 54 1.42 9.75 4.58
CA ALA A 54 2.74 9.12 4.50
C ALA A 54 3.39 9.33 3.14
N GLU A 55 2.62 9.25 2.04
CA GLU A 55 3.12 9.42 0.68
C GLU A 55 3.55 10.86 0.41
N VAL A 56 2.78 11.86 0.88
CA VAL A 56 3.19 13.28 0.82
C VAL A 56 4.52 13.51 1.53
N ALA A 57 4.76 12.83 2.66
CA ALA A 57 6.04 12.91 3.35
C ALA A 57 7.17 12.25 2.55
N LEU A 58 6.90 11.08 1.94
CA LEU A 58 7.88 10.33 1.16
C LEU A 58 8.28 11.03 -0.15
N MET A 59 7.33 11.69 -0.83
CA MET A 59 7.57 12.47 -2.04
C MET A 59 8.53 13.64 -1.84
N ARG A 60 8.73 14.11 -0.59
CA ARG A 60 9.70 15.17 -0.28
C ARG A 60 11.15 14.69 -0.32
N VAL A 61 11.38 13.38 -0.25
CA VAL A 61 12.72 12.79 -0.07
C VAL A 61 13.08 11.73 -1.12
N THR A 62 12.13 11.34 -1.98
CA THR A 62 12.31 10.26 -2.97
C THR A 62 11.74 10.68 -4.33
N HIS A 63 12.36 10.21 -5.43
CA HIS A 63 11.80 10.37 -6.77
C HIS A 63 10.47 9.63 -6.91
N LEU A 64 9.52 10.29 -7.56
CA LEU A 64 8.13 9.81 -7.74
C LEU A 64 8.09 8.40 -8.36
N SER A 65 8.89 8.15 -9.39
CA SER A 65 8.91 6.87 -10.11
C SER A 65 9.35 5.69 -9.23
N VAL A 66 10.43 5.86 -8.46
CA VAL A 66 10.96 4.82 -7.56
C VAL A 66 9.97 4.54 -6.41
N LEU A 67 9.40 5.61 -5.85
CA LEU A 67 8.40 5.56 -4.79
C LEU A 67 7.19 4.70 -5.17
N TYR A 68 6.60 4.93 -6.35
CA TYR A 68 5.38 4.21 -6.73
C TYR A 68 5.63 2.73 -6.97
N ILE A 69 6.78 2.38 -7.55
CA ILE A 69 7.16 0.98 -7.78
C ILE A 69 7.37 0.27 -6.44
N ALA A 70 8.01 0.93 -5.47
CA ALA A 70 8.21 0.38 -4.14
C ALA A 70 6.89 0.17 -3.39
N ILE A 71 5.99 1.16 -3.41
CA ILE A 71 4.67 1.05 -2.76
C ILE A 71 3.87 -0.09 -3.39
N LEU A 72 3.76 -0.13 -4.72
CA LEU A 72 3.00 -1.16 -5.44
C LEU A 72 3.51 -2.57 -5.15
N ALA A 73 4.82 -2.75 -5.08
CA ALA A 73 5.42 -4.04 -4.75
C ALA A 73 5.05 -4.51 -3.34
N VAL A 74 5.17 -3.63 -2.33
CA VAL A 74 4.81 -3.96 -0.94
C VAL A 74 3.30 -4.19 -0.82
N GLU A 75 2.50 -3.32 -1.43
CA GLU A 75 1.04 -3.42 -1.45
C GLU A 75 0.58 -4.73 -2.09
N THR A 76 1.17 -5.14 -3.21
CA THR A 76 0.84 -6.40 -3.89
C THR A 76 1.03 -7.61 -2.96
N VAL A 77 2.15 -7.66 -2.24
CA VAL A 77 2.41 -8.74 -1.28
C VAL A 77 1.37 -8.74 -0.15
N LEU A 78 1.10 -7.57 0.43
CA LEU A 78 0.18 -7.43 1.55
C LEU A 78 -1.28 -7.72 1.17
N VAL A 79 -1.74 -7.24 0.01
CA VAL A 79 -3.10 -7.47 -0.50
C VAL A 79 -3.30 -8.95 -0.82
N LEU A 80 -2.32 -9.61 -1.46
CA LEU A 80 -2.43 -11.04 -1.74
C LEU A 80 -2.39 -11.88 -0.46
N ALA A 81 -1.57 -11.51 0.53
CA ALA A 81 -1.58 -12.15 1.84
C ALA A 81 -2.95 -11.98 2.53
N PHE A 82 -3.55 -10.79 2.45
CA PHE A 82 -4.89 -10.54 2.96
C PHE A 82 -5.95 -11.37 2.22
N ALA A 83 -5.95 -11.38 0.90
CA ALA A 83 -6.89 -12.17 0.08
C ALA A 83 -6.82 -13.66 0.43
N ALA A 84 -5.60 -14.21 0.53
CA ALA A 84 -5.38 -15.58 0.98
C ALA A 84 -5.93 -15.82 2.40
N SER A 85 -5.77 -14.86 3.31
CA SER A 85 -6.26 -14.97 4.70
C SER A 85 -7.79 -15.02 4.83
N ILE A 86 -8.53 -14.42 3.88
CA ILE A 86 -9.99 -14.43 3.85
C ILE A 86 -10.56 -15.55 2.96
N GLY A 87 -9.70 -16.44 2.45
CA GLY A 87 -10.10 -17.58 1.61
C GLY A 87 -10.40 -17.22 0.16
N GLU A 88 -10.11 -16.00 -0.28
CA GLU A 88 -10.09 -15.68 -1.71
C GLU A 88 -8.81 -16.31 -2.28
N GLY A 89 -8.99 -17.44 -2.95
CA GLY A 89 -7.90 -18.34 -3.33
C GLY A 89 -6.73 -17.64 -4.02
N PHE A 90 -5.54 -18.22 -3.84
CA PHE A 90 -4.30 -17.80 -4.48
C PHE A 90 -3.96 -18.75 -5.62
N ASP A 91 -4.13 -18.31 -6.86
CA ASP A 91 -3.80 -19.11 -8.05
C ASP A 91 -2.37 -18.84 -8.53
N LEU A 92 -1.75 -19.82 -9.21
CA LEU A 92 -0.40 -19.74 -9.74
C LEU A 92 -0.21 -18.51 -10.64
N ARG A 93 -1.25 -18.12 -11.39
CA ARG A 93 -1.24 -16.94 -12.26
C ARG A 93 -1.07 -15.64 -11.46
N GLN A 94 -1.71 -15.52 -10.30
CA GLN A 94 -1.56 -14.36 -9.41
C GLN A 94 -0.16 -14.33 -8.80
N GLY A 95 0.38 -15.48 -8.41
CA GLY A 95 1.75 -15.60 -7.90
C GLY A 95 2.80 -15.17 -8.91
N VAL A 96 2.66 -15.58 -10.18
CA VAL A 96 3.55 -15.12 -11.26
C VAL A 96 3.41 -13.61 -11.49
N GLY A 97 2.19 -13.07 -11.47
CA GLY A 97 1.95 -11.63 -11.55
C GLY A 97 2.66 -10.86 -10.42
N ALA A 98 2.52 -11.33 -9.18
CA ALA A 98 3.20 -10.74 -8.03
C ALA A 98 4.74 -10.80 -8.15
N ALA A 99 5.27 -11.93 -8.63
CA ALA A 99 6.70 -12.10 -8.86
C ALA A 99 7.23 -11.09 -9.90
N LEU A 100 6.47 -10.81 -10.97
CA LEU A 100 6.85 -9.80 -11.96
C LEU A 100 6.86 -8.38 -11.37
N VAL A 101 5.91 -8.02 -10.50
CA VAL A 101 5.92 -6.73 -9.79
C VAL A 101 7.16 -6.62 -8.91
N LEU A 102 7.49 -7.67 -8.15
CA LEU A 102 8.68 -7.70 -7.30
C LEU A 102 9.99 -7.62 -8.12
N ALA A 103 10.05 -8.30 -9.27
CA ALA A 103 11.18 -8.20 -10.18
C ALA A 103 11.37 -6.75 -10.69
N GLY A 104 10.28 -6.06 -11.02
CA GLY A 104 10.30 -4.65 -11.38
C GLY A 104 10.88 -3.76 -10.28
N LEU A 105 10.53 -4.03 -9.01
CA LEU A 105 11.14 -3.32 -7.87
C LEU A 105 12.64 -3.57 -7.78
N VAL A 106 13.08 -4.83 -7.90
CA VAL A 106 14.53 -5.17 -7.83
C VAL A 106 15.31 -4.40 -8.89
N VAL A 107 14.81 -4.31 -10.13
CA VAL A 107 15.48 -3.58 -11.21
C VAL A 107 15.62 -2.08 -10.92
N VAL A 108 14.64 -1.49 -10.24
CA VAL A 108 14.64 -0.04 -9.94
C VAL A 108 15.38 0.29 -8.64
N ALA A 109 15.52 -0.68 -7.75
CA ALA A 109 16.18 -0.52 -6.45
C ALA A 109 17.71 -0.72 -6.49
N THR A 110 18.26 -1.25 -7.60
CA THR A 110 19.70 -1.43 -7.86
C THR A 110 20.29 -0.27 -8.64
#